data_AF-A0A357X006-F1
#
_entry.id   AF-A0A357X006-F1
#
_cell.length_a   1.000
_cell.length_b   1.000
_cell.length_c   1.000
_cell.angle_alpha   90.00
_cell.angle_beta   90.00
_cell.angle_gamma   90.00
#
_symmetry.space_group_name_H-M   'P 1'
#
loop_
_entity.id
_entity.type
_entity.pdbx_description
1 polymer ?
#
loop_
_entity_poly.entity_id
_entity_poly.type
_entity_poly.pdbx_seq_one_letter_code
_entity_poly.pdbx_strand_id
1 'polypeptide(L)'
;MKTFCVISHTHWDREWYMPLELMRLRLIDLIDHCLDVLRDNPSYIFHLDAQTVVLEDYLSVCPDKRCVLESYIQRGQLVIGP
;
A
#
# COMPACT_ATOMS: atom_id res chain seq x y z
N MET A 1 -13.28 26.31 -15.86
CA MET A 1 -12.39 25.17 -16.17
C MET A 1 -12.69 24.06 -15.16
N LYS A 2 -12.86 22.80 -15.58
CA LYS A 2 -13.09 21.68 -14.65
C LYS A 2 -11.74 21.08 -14.24
N THR A 3 -11.60 20.72 -12.97
CA THR A 3 -10.43 19.99 -12.45
C THR A 3 -10.79 18.52 -12.32
N PHE A 4 -9.94 17.63 -12.82
CA PHE A 4 -10.07 16.19 -12.66
C PHE A 4 -8.96 15.71 -11.72
N CYS A 5 -9.33 14.94 -10.70
CA CYS A 5 -8.39 14.33 -9.75
C CYS A 5 -8.41 12.82 -9.97
N VAL A 6 -7.23 12.21 -10.11
CA VAL A 6 -7.07 10.76 -10.23
C VAL A 6 -6.40 10.26 -8.96
N ILE A 7 -7.02 9.32 -8.27
CA ILE A 7 -6.51 8.72 -7.04
C ILE A 7 -6.19 7.26 -7.34
N SER A 8 -4.90 6.93 -7.34
CA SER A 8 -4.45 5.54 -7.43
C SER A 8 -4.66 4.84 -6.10
N HIS A 9 -5.46 3.78 -6.10
CA HIS A 9 -5.73 2.96 -4.93
C HIS A 9 -5.96 1.52 -5.35
N THR A 10 -5.98 0.62 -4.37
CA THR A 10 -6.61 -0.69 -4.49
C THR A 10 -7.70 -0.78 -3.45
N HIS A 11 -8.80 -1.45 -3.75
CA HIS A 11 -9.71 -1.93 -2.70
C HIS A 11 -9.19 -3.31 -2.26
N TRP A 12 -8.94 -3.47 -0.96
CA TRP A 12 -8.30 -4.67 -0.45
C TRP A 12 -9.14 -5.37 0.60
N ASP A 13 -9.96 -6.33 0.15
CA ASP A 13 -10.59 -7.28 1.05
C ASP A 13 -9.50 -8.12 1.74
N ARG A 14 -9.37 -7.98 3.06
CA ARG A 14 -8.36 -8.71 3.83
C ARG A 14 -8.48 -10.23 3.67
N GLU A 15 -9.72 -10.72 3.59
CA GLU A 15 -10.09 -12.09 3.27
C GLU A 15 -11.44 -12.10 2.56
N TRP A 16 -11.60 -12.98 1.56
CA TRP A 16 -12.86 -13.10 0.85
C TRP A 16 -13.01 -14.46 0.14
N TYR A 17 -12.83 -14.52 -1.18
CA TYR A 17 -13.02 -15.73 -1.99
C TYR A 17 -11.80 -16.67 -2.00
N MET A 18 -10.66 -16.22 -1.45
CA MET A 18 -9.49 -17.04 -1.19
C MET A 18 -9.18 -17.02 0.31
N PRO A 19 -8.55 -18.08 0.86
CA PRO A 19 -8.04 -18.08 2.22
C PRO A 19 -7.16 -16.86 2.51
N LEU A 20 -7.21 -16.38 3.75
CA LEU A 20 -6.45 -15.22 4.25
C LEU A 20 -4.98 -15.23 3.83
N GLU A 21 -4.30 -16.38 3.94
CA GLU A 21 -2.87 -16.48 3.60
C GLU A 21 -2.60 -16.28 2.11
N LEU A 22 -3.49 -16.74 1.22
CA LEU A 22 -3.32 -16.49 -0.23
C LEU A 22 -3.59 -15.02 -0.57
N MET A 23 -4.54 -14.39 0.11
CA MET A 23 -4.73 -12.94 0.00
C MET A 23 -3.48 -12.21 0.51
N ARG A 24 -2.92 -12.59 1.67
CA ARG A 24 -1.69 -11.99 2.23
C ARG A 24 -0.50 -12.08 1.28
N LEU A 25 -0.28 -13.21 0.60
CA LEU A 25 0.78 -13.32 -0.41
C LEU A 25 0.62 -12.29 -1.53
N ARG A 26 -0.60 -12.07 -2.02
CA ARG A 26 -0.88 -11.05 -3.04
C ARG A 26 -0.73 -9.63 -2.50
N LEU A 27 -0.99 -9.41 -1.21
CA LEU A 27 -0.77 -8.11 -0.56
C LEU A 27 0.73 -7.77 -0.54
N ILE A 28 1.58 -8.77 -0.30
CA ILE A 28 3.04 -8.62 -0.33
C ILE A 28 3.49 -8.18 -1.73
N ASP A 29 3.07 -8.90 -2.77
CA ASP A 29 3.40 -8.56 -4.16
C ASP A 29 2.91 -7.14 -4.52
N LEU A 30 1.70 -6.77 -4.07
CA LEU A 30 1.14 -5.44 -4.30
C LEU A 30 1.98 -4.33 -3.66
N ILE A 31 2.35 -4.50 -2.39
CA ILE A 31 3.11 -3.48 -1.66
C ILE A 31 4.53 -3.38 -2.21
N ASP A 32 5.19 -4.50 -2.49
CA ASP A 32 6.55 -4.48 -3.08
C ASP A 32 6.54 -3.76 -4.44
N HIS A 33 5.56 -4.05 -5.30
CA HIS A 33 5.43 -3.36 -6.57
C HIS A 33 5.09 -1.87 -6.39
N CYS A 34 4.22 -1.53 -5.44
CA CYS A 34 3.91 -0.14 -5.10
C CYS A 34 5.18 0.61 -4.68
N LEU A 35 6.02 0.03 -3.82
CA LEU A 35 7.27 0.64 -3.38
C LEU A 35 8.25 0.87 -4.53
N ASP A 36 8.33 -0.06 -5.50
CA ASP A 36 9.11 0.13 -6.73
C ASP A 36 8.60 1.33 -7.54
N VAL A 37 7.28 1.44 -7.73
CA VAL A 37 6.66 2.57 -8.43
C VAL A 37 6.96 3.90 -7.72
N LEU A 38 6.84 3.93 -6.37
CA LEU A 38 7.12 5.13 -5.58
C LEU A 38 8.60 5.53 -5.59
N ARG A 39 9.51 4.55 -5.67
CA ARG A 39 10.96 4.81 -5.86
C ARG A 39 11.23 5.46 -7.21
N ASP A 40 10.64 4.92 -8.28
CA ASP A 40 10.94 5.34 -9.64
C ASP A 40 10.18 6.63 -10.04
N ASN A 41 9.12 6.99 -9.29
CA ASN A 41 8.27 8.14 -9.56
C ASN A 41 8.06 9.00 -8.29
N PRO A 42 8.93 10.00 -8.02
CA PRO A 42 8.89 10.79 -6.78
C PRO A 42 7.60 11.59 -6.53
N SER A 43 6.79 11.85 -7.56
CA SER A 43 5.51 12.56 -7.45
C SER A 43 4.29 11.63 -7.34
N TYR A 44 4.49 10.32 -7.41
CA TYR A 44 3.39 9.35 -7.36
C TYR A 44 2.88 9.21 -5.93
N ILE A 45 1.55 9.14 -5.80
CA ILE A 45 0.84 8.98 -4.53
C ILE A 45 -0.10 7.78 -4.66
N PHE A 46 -0.06 6.88 -3.67
CA PHE A 46 -0.93 5.71 -3.62
C PHE A 46 -1.73 5.68 -2.32
N HIS A 47 -3.02 5.37 -2.42
CA HIS A 47 -3.93 5.26 -1.28
C HIS A 47 -4.17 3.80 -0.92
N LEU A 48 -3.79 3.42 0.30
CA LEU A 48 -3.82 2.04 0.80
C LEU A 48 -5.14 1.75 1.55
N ASP A 49 -6.24 2.00 0.84
CA ASP A 49 -7.62 1.60 1.20
C ASP A 49 -8.13 2.01 2.61
N ALA A 50 -7.61 3.11 3.17
CA ALA A 50 -8.02 3.67 4.47
C ALA A 50 -7.97 2.70 5.66
N GLN A 51 -7.24 1.59 5.53
CA GLN A 51 -7.09 0.57 6.55
C GLN A 51 -5.62 0.45 6.93
N THR A 52 -5.30 0.47 8.23
CA THR A 52 -3.91 0.34 8.70
C THR A 52 -3.48 -1.12 8.86
N VAL A 53 -4.43 -2.06 8.97
CA VAL A 53 -4.15 -3.49 9.20
C VAL A 53 -3.31 -4.13 8.10
N VAL A 54 -3.40 -3.65 6.87
CA VAL A 54 -2.56 -4.11 5.74
C VAL A 54 -1.07 -3.87 5.97
N LEU A 55 -0.70 -2.84 6.75
CA LEU A 55 0.69 -2.62 7.14
C LEU A 55 1.16 -3.69 8.12
N GLU A 56 0.32 -4.10 9.05
CA GLU A 56 0.61 -5.17 10.01
C GLU A 56 0.73 -6.52 9.29
N ASP A 57 -0.21 -6.84 8.39
CA ASP A 57 -0.16 -8.07 7.59
C ASP A 57 1.11 -8.13 6.73
N TYR A 58 1.50 -7.04 6.08
CA TYR A 58 2.74 -6.97 5.30
C TYR A 58 3.99 -7.09 6.19
N LEU A 59 4.09 -6.30 7.26
CA LEU A 59 5.26 -6.28 8.15
C LEU A 59 5.41 -7.57 8.97
N SER A 60 4.34 -8.36 9.13
CA SER A 60 4.43 -9.70 9.73
C SER A 60 5.30 -10.66 8.90
N VAL A 61 5.40 -10.42 7.58
CA VAL A 61 6.20 -11.23 6.65
C VAL A 61 7.48 -10.51 6.23
N CYS A 62 7.44 -9.19 6.08
CA CYS A 62 8.55 -8.36 5.62
C CYS A 62 8.98 -7.33 6.69
N PRO A 63 9.45 -7.73 7.88
CA PRO A 63 9.71 -6.81 8.99
C PRO A 63 10.77 -5.75 8.68
N ASP A 64 11.76 -6.08 7.84
CA ASP A 64 12.85 -5.17 7.46
C ASP A 64 12.39 -3.98 6.60
N LYS A 65 11.16 -4.02 6.07
CA LYS A 65 10.59 -2.96 5.23
C LYS A 65 9.96 -1.82 6.03
N ARG A 66 9.92 -1.91 7.37
CA ARG A 66 9.34 -0.89 8.26
C ARG A 66 9.87 0.51 7.97
N CYS A 67 11.19 0.69 7.97
CA CYS A 67 11.80 2.00 7.75
C CYS A 67 11.46 2.58 6.36
N VAL A 68 11.33 1.71 5.35
CA VAL A 68 10.98 2.11 3.98
C VAL A 68 9.54 2.62 3.94
N LEU A 69 8.59 1.87 4.51
CA LEU A 69 7.19 2.28 4.59
C LEU A 69 7.03 3.59 5.36
N GLU A 70 7.65 3.71 6.53
CA GLU A 70 7.60 4.93 7.35
C GLU A 70 8.09 6.15 6.56
N SER A 71 9.17 6.00 5.77
CA SER A 71 9.66 7.07 4.92
C SER A 71 8.67 7.51 3.83
N TYR A 72 7.97 6.59 3.16
CA TYR A 72 6.99 6.95 2.14
C TYR A 72 5.70 7.53 2.73
N ILE A 73 5.30 7.06 3.92
CA ILE A 73 4.16 7.61 4.68
C ILE A 73 4.45 9.05 5.11
N GLN A 74 5.63 9.31 5.71
CA GLN A 74 6.03 10.65 6.14
C GLN A 74 6.15 11.64 4.98
N ARG A 75 6.53 11.17 3.79
CA ARG A 75 6.57 11.98 2.56
C ARG A 75 5.20 12.20 1.92
N GLY A 76 4.13 11.57 2.44
CA GLY A 76 2.78 11.66 1.88
C GLY A 76 2.60 10.92 0.54
N GLN A 77 3.56 10.06 0.16
CA GLN A 77 3.49 9.28 -1.07
C GLN A 77 2.69 7.98 -0.89
N LEU A 78 2.70 7.42 0.32
CA LEU A 78 1.85 6.30 0.70
C LEU A 78 0.82 6.79 1.71
N VAL A 79 -0.42 7.00 1.25
CA VAL A 79 -1.54 7.43 2.09
C VAL A 79 -2.15 6.19 2.73
N ILE A 80 -2.17 6.19 4.05
CA ILE A 80 -2.76 5.13 4.89
C ILE A 80 -3.95 5.73 5.65
N GLY A 81 -4.72 4.89 6.34
CA GLY A 81 -5.92 5.38 7.03
C GLY A 81 -5.67 6.41 8.14
N PRO A 82 -6.74 7.04 8.66
CA PRO A 82 -8.06 7.11 8.03
C PRO A 82 -8.04 7.95 6.75
#